data_AF-A0A7W1I323-F1
#
_entry.id   AF-A0A7W1I323-F1
#
_cell.length_a   1.000
_cell.length_b   1.000
_cell.length_c   1.000
_cell.angle_alpha   90.00
_cell.angle_beta   90.00
_cell.angle_gamma   90.00
#
_symmetry.space_group_name_H-M   'P 1'
#
loop_
_entity.id
_entity.type
_entity.pdbx_description
1 polymer ?
#
loop_
_entity_poly.entity_id
_entity_poly.type
_entity_poly.pdbx_seq_one_letter_code
_entity_poly.pdbx_strand_id
1 'polypeptide(L)'
;MLGKRNIPVEDLARHLELTRTVLGEMLAGDTGALAVEYVSAGLAQLQSFPVDLPTCLHEDAPHAGMAFEYLDALRKGERHVASKLVLDAAANGTPVRELYLHVFQAAQYEVGRLWQTNQMTVAEEHYCTAATQLIMSQLYPYVFASEKTGGTLVATCVAGDLHEIGIRMVTDFFEMDGWNTYYLGASTPAQAVVDTVVQQQAQVLAISATNLGPPARR
;
A
#
# COMPACT_ATOMS: atom_id res chain seq x y z
N MET A 1 0.75 -21.72 -3.11
CA MET A 1 -0.27 -20.82 -3.72
C MET A 1 -1.15 -21.51 -4.77
N LEU A 2 -0.62 -21.93 -5.92
CA LEU A 2 -1.40 -22.60 -6.99
C LEU A 2 -1.95 -23.99 -6.60
N GLY A 3 -1.15 -24.78 -5.87
CA GLY A 3 -1.60 -26.08 -5.35
C GLY A 3 -2.80 -25.98 -4.39
N LYS A 4 -2.91 -24.89 -3.62
CA LYS A 4 -4.11 -24.63 -2.77
C LYS A 4 -5.37 -24.31 -3.60
N ARG A 5 -5.20 -24.01 -4.89
CA ARG A 5 -6.28 -23.79 -5.86
C ARG A 5 -6.43 -24.97 -6.84
N ASN A 6 -5.78 -26.11 -6.56
CA ASN A 6 -5.72 -27.28 -7.45
C ASN A 6 -5.19 -26.99 -8.86
N ILE A 7 -4.27 -26.02 -8.98
CA ILE A 7 -3.61 -25.71 -10.26
C ILE A 7 -2.18 -26.29 -10.22
N PRO A 8 -1.84 -27.24 -11.12
CA PRO A 8 -0.48 -27.73 -11.30
C PRO A 8 0.50 -26.60 -11.61
N VAL A 9 1.70 -26.64 -11.04
CA VAL A 9 2.73 -25.62 -11.31
C VAL A 9 3.22 -25.69 -12.77
N GLU A 10 3.17 -26.89 -13.34
CA GLU A 10 3.47 -27.18 -14.74
C GLU A 10 2.55 -26.40 -15.68
N ASP A 11 1.29 -26.19 -15.30
CA ASP A 11 0.33 -25.41 -16.08
C ASP A 11 0.69 -23.92 -16.09
N LEU A 12 1.22 -23.38 -14.98
CA LEU A 12 1.73 -22.01 -14.95
C LEU A 12 2.97 -21.86 -15.83
N ALA A 13 3.93 -22.78 -15.73
CA ALA A 13 5.12 -22.77 -16.57
C ALA A 13 4.74 -22.77 -18.06
N ARG A 14 3.84 -23.68 -18.44
CA ARG A 14 3.32 -23.77 -19.81
C ARG A 14 2.59 -22.50 -20.25
N HIS A 15 1.80 -21.90 -19.37
CA HIS A 15 1.11 -20.65 -19.67
C HIS A 15 2.11 -19.53 -19.97
N LEU A 16 3.14 -19.36 -19.13
CA LEU A 16 4.17 -18.35 -19.33
C LEU A 16 4.98 -18.58 -20.62
N GLU A 17 5.26 -19.83 -20.98
CA GLU A 17 5.89 -20.17 -22.28
C GLU A 17 5.04 -19.72 -23.47
N LEU A 18 3.73 -19.97 -23.41
CA LEU A 18 2.78 -19.51 -24.43
C LEU A 18 2.71 -17.98 -24.45
N THR A 19 2.61 -17.32 -23.29
CA THR A 19 2.60 -15.85 -23.19
C THR A 19 3.85 -15.25 -23.80
N ARG A 20 5.06 -15.78 -23.51
CA ARG A 20 6.31 -15.31 -24.11
C ARG A 20 6.26 -15.38 -25.64
N THR A 21 5.77 -16.49 -26.17
CA THR A 21 5.70 -16.75 -27.62
C THR A 21 4.76 -15.76 -28.29
N VAL A 22 3.53 -15.64 -27.77
CA VAL A 22 2.51 -14.73 -28.30
C VAL A 22 2.94 -13.26 -28.20
N LEU A 23 3.54 -12.84 -27.08
CA LEU A 23 4.03 -11.46 -26.93
C LEU A 23 5.16 -11.14 -27.92
N GLY A 24 6.06 -12.09 -28.18
CA GLY A 24 7.12 -11.92 -29.18
C GLY A 24 6.61 -11.82 -30.62
N GLU A 25 5.47 -12.45 -30.92
CA GLU A 25 4.81 -12.36 -32.24
C GLU A 25 3.95 -11.10 -32.39
N MET A 26 3.28 -10.66 -31.32
CA MET A 26 2.31 -9.57 -31.35
C MET A 26 2.91 -8.17 -31.14
N LEU A 27 4.01 -8.07 -30.38
CA LEU A 27 4.64 -6.79 -30.05
C LEU A 27 5.88 -6.56 -30.92
N ALA A 28 5.94 -5.39 -31.55
CA ALA A 28 7.07 -5.01 -32.40
C ALA A 28 8.17 -4.26 -31.62
N GLY A 29 9.40 -4.38 -32.11
CA GLY A 29 10.55 -3.60 -31.64
C GLY A 29 10.93 -3.86 -30.19
N ASP A 30 11.48 -2.83 -29.55
CA ASP A 30 12.04 -2.91 -28.19
C ASP A 30 11.01 -3.35 -27.15
N THR A 31 9.73 -2.99 -27.33
CA THR A 31 8.63 -3.41 -26.45
C THR A 31 8.44 -4.93 -26.47
N GLY A 32 8.52 -5.55 -27.65
CA GLY A 32 8.43 -7.01 -27.78
C GLY A 32 9.65 -7.71 -27.18
N ALA A 33 10.85 -7.18 -27.41
CA ALA A 33 12.08 -7.69 -26.81
C ALA A 33 12.03 -7.65 -25.27
N LEU A 34 11.64 -6.52 -24.69
CA LEU A 34 11.48 -6.35 -23.24
C LEU A 34 10.43 -7.30 -22.67
N ALA A 35 9.27 -7.43 -23.32
CA ALA A 35 8.22 -8.34 -22.87
C ALA A 35 8.70 -9.80 -22.84
N VAL A 36 9.39 -10.25 -23.89
CA VAL A 36 9.98 -11.59 -23.96
C VAL A 36 11.05 -11.79 -22.89
N GLU A 37 11.90 -10.79 -22.65
CA GLU A 37 12.93 -10.81 -21.62
C GLU A 37 12.32 -11.01 -20.23
N TYR A 38 11.33 -10.20 -19.85
CA TYR A 38 10.68 -10.31 -18.54
C TYR A 38 9.98 -11.65 -18.33
N VAL A 39 9.26 -12.16 -19.33
CA VAL A 39 8.60 -13.47 -19.22
C VAL A 39 9.63 -14.60 -19.14
N SER A 40 10.75 -14.49 -19.87
CA SER A 40 11.84 -15.48 -19.80
C SER A 40 12.53 -15.47 -18.44
N ALA A 41 12.76 -14.30 -17.85
CA ALA A 41 13.29 -14.18 -16.50
C ALA A 41 12.35 -14.80 -15.46
N GLY A 42 11.04 -14.57 -15.59
CA GLY A 42 10.02 -15.18 -14.75
C GLY A 42 10.01 -16.71 -14.84
N LEU A 43 10.09 -17.26 -16.06
CA LEU A 43 10.21 -18.70 -16.31
C LEU A 43 11.47 -19.31 -15.65
N ALA A 44 12.61 -18.63 -15.78
CA ALA A 44 13.87 -19.09 -15.19
C ALA A 44 13.82 -19.15 -13.66
N GLN A 45 13.12 -18.20 -13.02
CA GLN A 45 13.00 -18.15 -11.57
C GLN A 45 11.85 -19.00 -11.01
N LEU A 46 10.93 -19.48 -11.85
CA LEU A 46 9.71 -20.15 -11.41
C LEU A 46 9.96 -21.36 -10.52
N GLN A 47 11.00 -22.15 -10.82
CA GLN A 47 11.36 -23.34 -10.02
C GLN A 47 12.01 -22.99 -8.67
N SER A 48 12.66 -21.83 -8.58
CA SER A 48 13.29 -21.33 -7.35
C SER A 48 12.40 -20.41 -6.52
N PHE A 49 11.18 -20.11 -7.01
CA PHE A 49 10.31 -19.15 -6.35
C PHE A 49 9.79 -19.74 -5.03
N PRO A 50 9.92 -19.00 -3.91
CA PRO A 50 9.50 -19.51 -2.61
C PRO A 50 8.01 -19.81 -2.61
N VAL A 51 7.67 -21.03 -2.13
CA VAL A 51 6.28 -21.51 -2.06
C VAL A 51 5.46 -20.74 -1.02
N ASP A 52 6.16 -20.27 0.03
CA ASP A 52 5.60 -19.48 1.13
C ASP A 52 6.29 -18.11 1.22
N LEU A 53 5.49 -17.06 1.25
CA LEU A 53 5.96 -15.70 1.51
C LEU A 53 6.19 -15.55 3.02
N PRO A 54 7.38 -15.12 3.48
CA PRO A 54 7.68 -14.93 4.89
C PRO A 54 6.79 -13.84 5.50
N THR A 55 6.46 -13.96 6.79
CA THR A 55 5.71 -12.94 7.53
C THR A 55 6.37 -11.57 7.40
N CYS A 56 5.55 -10.53 7.29
CA CYS A 56 6.00 -9.14 7.32
C CYS A 56 6.06 -8.58 8.75
N LEU A 57 5.58 -9.34 9.74
CA LEU A 57 5.74 -9.04 11.16
C LEU A 57 6.96 -9.80 11.69
N HIS A 58 8.01 -9.05 12.02
CA HIS A 58 9.27 -9.56 12.55
C HIS A 58 9.38 -9.26 14.04
N GLU A 59 9.77 -10.25 14.87
CA GLU A 59 9.82 -10.11 16.34
C GLU A 59 10.89 -9.11 16.82
N ASP A 60 11.94 -8.90 16.03
CA ASP A 60 13.03 -7.96 16.29
C ASP A 60 12.74 -6.53 15.80
N ALA A 61 11.61 -6.30 15.14
CA ALA A 61 11.21 -4.98 14.68
C ALA A 61 10.78 -4.08 15.86
N PRO A 62 10.98 -2.75 15.78
CA PRO A 62 10.38 -1.82 16.73
C PRO A 62 8.87 -2.05 16.84
N HIS A 63 8.33 -1.95 18.05
CA HIS A 63 6.89 -2.13 18.31
C HIS A 63 6.28 -3.46 17.82
N ALA A 64 7.08 -4.51 17.58
CA ALA A 64 6.62 -5.77 17.01
C ALA A 64 5.40 -6.36 17.76
N GLY A 65 5.46 -6.43 19.09
CA GLY A 65 4.35 -6.91 19.91
C GLY A 65 3.06 -6.12 19.68
N MET A 66 3.15 -4.79 19.60
CA MET A 66 2.02 -3.92 19.30
C MET A 66 1.48 -4.15 17.89
N ALA A 67 2.35 -4.36 16.90
CA ALA A 67 1.94 -4.68 15.53
C ALA A 67 1.17 -6.00 15.44
N PHE A 68 1.62 -7.03 16.16
CA PHE A 68 0.92 -8.31 16.28
C PHE A 68 -0.45 -8.15 16.95
N GLU A 69 -0.51 -7.49 18.10
CA GLU A 69 -1.76 -7.26 18.85
C GLU A 69 -2.75 -6.42 18.05
N TYR A 70 -2.26 -5.39 17.35
CA TYR A 70 -3.06 -4.53 16.48
C TYR A 70 -3.72 -5.34 15.35
N LEU A 71 -2.94 -6.13 14.62
CA LEU A 71 -3.46 -6.94 13.52
C LEU A 71 -4.42 -8.03 14.02
N ASP A 72 -4.09 -8.70 15.13
CA ASP A 72 -4.95 -9.73 15.72
C ASP A 72 -6.31 -9.18 16.14
N ALA A 73 -6.34 -8.00 16.79
CA ALA A 73 -7.58 -7.31 17.12
C ALA A 73 -8.42 -6.99 15.87
N LEU A 74 -7.80 -6.49 14.79
CA LEU A 74 -8.52 -6.24 13.53
C LEU A 74 -9.07 -7.54 12.92
N ARG A 75 -8.30 -8.63 12.91
CA ARG A 75 -8.77 -9.93 12.39
C ARG A 75 -9.93 -10.52 13.18
N LYS A 76 -10.03 -10.20 14.47
CA LYS A 76 -11.17 -10.57 15.33
C LYS A 76 -12.37 -9.64 15.19
N GLY A 77 -12.29 -8.58 14.38
CA GLY A 77 -13.33 -7.56 14.25
C GLY A 77 -13.36 -6.57 15.41
N GLU A 78 -12.33 -6.54 16.25
CA GLU A 78 -12.23 -5.74 17.47
C GLU A 78 -11.55 -4.39 17.20
N ARG A 79 -12.05 -3.63 16.20
CA ARG A 79 -11.49 -2.31 15.84
C ARG A 79 -11.33 -1.34 17.02
N HIS A 80 -12.21 -1.43 18.02
CA HIS A 80 -12.13 -0.59 19.21
C HIS A 80 -10.91 -0.91 20.08
N VAL A 81 -10.51 -2.20 20.16
CA VAL A 81 -9.28 -2.63 20.84
C VAL A 81 -8.06 -2.13 20.08
N ALA A 82 -8.03 -2.32 18.77
CA ALA A 82 -6.95 -1.83 17.90
C ALA A 82 -6.78 -0.30 17.97
N SER A 83 -7.90 0.44 17.95
CA SER A 83 -7.92 1.90 18.12
C SER A 83 -7.37 2.32 19.48
N LYS A 84 -7.85 1.69 20.56
CA LYS A 84 -7.40 1.99 21.92
C LYS A 84 -5.91 1.74 22.10
N LEU A 85 -5.40 0.61 21.61
CA LEU A 85 -3.98 0.26 21.69
C LEU A 85 -3.08 1.39 21.13
N VAL A 86 -3.43 1.89 19.95
CA VAL A 86 -2.67 2.92 19.25
C VAL A 86 -2.83 4.29 19.90
N LEU A 87 -4.05 4.66 20.30
CA LEU A 87 -4.31 5.94 20.93
C LEU A 87 -3.68 6.05 22.32
N ASP A 88 -3.70 4.97 23.10
CA ASP A 88 -3.01 4.90 24.39
C ASP A 88 -1.49 5.02 24.21
N ALA A 89 -0.92 4.38 23.18
CA ALA A 89 0.51 4.50 22.86
C ALA A 89 0.90 5.93 22.50
N ALA A 90 0.10 6.61 21.66
CA ALA A 90 0.31 8.01 21.30
C ALA A 90 0.17 8.94 22.53
N ALA A 91 -0.84 8.73 23.38
CA ALA A 91 -1.05 9.49 24.60
C ALA A 91 0.11 9.33 25.60
N ASN A 92 0.75 8.16 25.61
CA ASN A 92 1.93 7.87 26.42
C ASN A 92 3.26 8.34 25.78
N GLY A 93 3.20 9.09 24.67
CA GLY A 93 4.36 9.73 24.06
C GLY A 93 5.05 8.94 22.94
N THR A 94 4.47 7.84 22.48
CA THR A 94 4.99 7.14 21.29
C THR A 94 4.80 8.04 20.06
N PRO A 95 5.87 8.34 19.28
CA PRO A 95 5.73 9.20 18.11
C PRO A 95 4.78 8.60 17.07
N VAL A 96 3.88 9.42 16.51
CA VAL A 96 2.94 8.97 15.45
C VAL A 96 3.69 8.38 14.26
N ARG A 97 4.86 8.93 13.92
CA ARG A 97 5.73 8.41 12.85
C ARG A 97 6.14 6.96 13.09
N GLU A 98 6.42 6.59 14.35
CA GLU A 98 6.74 5.21 14.72
C GLU A 98 5.52 4.30 14.65
N LEU A 99 4.36 4.76 15.13
CA LEU A 99 3.10 4.01 15.02
C LEU A 99 2.76 3.73 13.55
N TYR A 100 2.98 4.70 12.67
CA TYR A 100 2.73 4.56 11.24
C TYR A 100 3.67 3.54 10.59
N LEU A 101 4.98 3.64 10.82
CA LEU A 101 5.98 2.79 10.17
C LEU A 101 6.04 1.37 10.76
N HIS A 102 5.87 1.24 12.07
CA HIS A 102 6.16 0.00 12.78
C HIS A 102 4.92 -0.78 13.18
N VAL A 103 3.75 -0.13 13.25
CA VAL A 103 2.47 -0.80 13.54
C VAL A 103 1.62 -0.85 12.28
N PHE A 104 1.26 0.29 11.69
CA PHE A 104 0.34 0.31 10.54
C PHE A 104 0.95 -0.29 9.28
N GLN A 105 2.13 0.18 8.85
CA GLN A 105 2.78 -0.34 7.65
C GLN A 105 3.08 -1.84 7.78
N ALA A 106 3.63 -2.27 8.92
CA ALA A 106 3.92 -3.68 9.18
C ALA A 106 2.65 -4.55 9.13
N ALA A 107 1.57 -4.11 9.79
CA ALA A 107 0.28 -4.80 9.75
C ALA A 107 -0.33 -4.82 8.33
N GLN A 108 -0.23 -3.72 7.58
CA GLN A 108 -0.76 -3.64 6.22
C GLN A 108 0.01 -4.52 5.22
N TYR A 109 1.34 -4.64 5.38
CA TYR A 109 2.13 -5.60 4.60
C TYR A 109 1.74 -7.03 4.93
N GLU A 110 1.51 -7.34 6.20
CA GLU A 110 1.07 -8.67 6.60
C GLU A 110 -0.36 -8.98 6.13
N VAL A 111 -1.28 -8.01 6.18
CA VAL A 111 -2.62 -8.11 5.56
C VAL A 111 -2.49 -8.43 4.07
N GLY A 112 -1.65 -7.68 3.34
CA GLY A 112 -1.38 -7.91 1.92
C GLY A 112 -0.83 -9.31 1.65
N ARG A 113 0.13 -9.78 2.46
CA ARG A 113 0.70 -11.13 2.37
C ARG A 113 -0.34 -12.21 2.65
N LEU A 114 -1.14 -12.07 3.70
CA LEU A 114 -2.19 -13.02 4.06
C LEU A 114 -3.26 -13.09 2.98
N TRP A 115 -3.66 -11.95 2.42
CA TRP A 115 -4.56 -11.88 1.27
C TRP A 115 -3.97 -12.58 0.05
N GLN A 116 -2.74 -12.20 -0.34
CA GLN A 116 -2.03 -12.81 -1.47
C GLN A 116 -1.96 -14.33 -1.29
N THR A 117 -1.58 -14.82 -0.12
CA THR A 117 -1.44 -16.25 0.19
C THR A 117 -2.77 -16.98 0.47
N ASN A 118 -3.91 -16.31 0.25
CA ASN A 118 -5.26 -16.86 0.40
C ASN A 118 -5.58 -17.31 1.84
N GLN A 119 -4.94 -16.67 2.83
CA GLN A 119 -5.18 -16.82 4.26
C GLN A 119 -6.10 -15.73 4.83
N MET A 120 -6.41 -14.71 4.01
CA MET A 120 -7.35 -13.65 4.30
C MET A 120 -8.20 -13.40 3.05
N THR A 121 -9.50 -13.20 3.24
CA THR A 121 -10.46 -12.85 2.19
C THR A 121 -10.33 -11.39 1.81
N VAL A 122 -10.89 -11.02 0.65
CA VAL A 122 -10.99 -9.61 0.21
C VAL A 122 -11.78 -8.77 1.23
N ALA A 123 -12.84 -9.33 1.84
CA ALA A 123 -13.65 -8.62 2.82
C ALA A 123 -12.88 -8.32 4.12
N GLU A 124 -12.06 -9.26 4.58
CA GLU A 124 -11.21 -9.07 5.77
C GLU A 124 -10.09 -8.05 5.50
N GLU A 125 -9.48 -8.08 4.32
CA GLU A 125 -8.50 -7.07 3.89
C GLU A 125 -9.13 -5.67 3.90
N HIS A 126 -10.26 -5.50 3.21
CA HIS A 126 -10.98 -4.22 3.16
C HIS A 126 -11.37 -3.73 4.56
N TYR A 127 -11.79 -4.63 5.45
CA TYR A 127 -12.08 -4.29 6.83
C TYR A 127 -10.83 -3.78 7.56
N CYS A 128 -9.70 -4.48 7.46
CA CYS A 128 -8.45 -4.07 8.11
C CYS A 128 -7.95 -2.72 7.58
N THR A 129 -7.98 -2.52 6.26
CA THR A 129 -7.61 -1.27 5.59
C THR A 129 -8.50 -0.11 6.02
N ALA A 130 -9.84 -0.27 5.99
CA ALA A 130 -10.77 0.76 6.42
C ALA A 130 -10.66 1.08 7.93
N ALA A 131 -10.45 0.07 8.77
CA ALA A 131 -10.22 0.26 10.19
C ALA A 131 -8.93 1.05 10.44
N THR A 132 -7.85 0.75 9.71
CA THR A 132 -6.58 1.47 9.81
C THR A 132 -6.73 2.94 9.41
N GLN A 133 -7.39 3.23 8.28
CA GLN A 133 -7.66 4.61 7.85
C GLN A 133 -8.47 5.40 8.88
N LEU A 134 -9.44 4.77 9.54
CA LEU A 134 -10.22 5.40 10.60
C LEU A 134 -9.33 5.74 11.81
N ILE A 135 -8.47 4.80 12.22
CA ILE A 135 -7.58 5.00 13.37
C ILE A 135 -6.52 6.07 13.06
N MET A 136 -5.99 6.13 11.83
CA MET A 136 -5.13 7.23 11.38
C MET A 136 -5.78 8.59 11.60
N SER A 137 -7.08 8.74 11.26
CA SER A 137 -7.82 10.01 11.47
C SER A 137 -7.92 10.38 12.94
N GLN A 138 -7.96 9.41 13.85
CA GLN A 138 -8.04 9.66 15.29
C GLN A 138 -6.72 10.18 15.87
N LEU A 139 -5.60 10.01 15.16
CA LEU A 139 -4.28 10.51 15.57
C LEU A 139 -4.03 11.97 15.16
N TYR A 140 -4.93 12.59 14.41
CA TYR A 140 -4.79 13.97 13.92
C TYR A 140 -4.50 15.03 14.99
N PRO A 141 -5.00 14.94 16.24
CA PRO A 141 -4.57 15.85 17.31
C PRO A 141 -3.07 15.85 17.58
N TYR A 142 -2.38 14.74 17.30
CA TYR A 142 -0.92 14.60 17.43
C TYR A 142 -0.17 14.97 16.14
N VAL A 143 -0.85 14.91 14.98
CA VAL A 143 -0.27 15.26 13.66
C VAL A 143 -0.23 16.78 13.46
N PHE A 144 -1.31 17.48 13.82
CA PHE A 144 -1.47 18.93 13.59
C PHE A 144 -0.87 19.82 14.69
N ALA A 145 0.08 19.29 15.48
CA ALA A 145 0.65 20.00 16.62
C ALA A 145 1.83 20.92 16.27
N SER A 146 2.35 20.85 15.04
CA SER A 146 3.59 21.52 14.64
C SER A 146 3.38 22.95 14.12
N GLU A 147 4.36 23.82 14.39
CA GLU A 147 4.41 25.17 13.81
C GLU A 147 4.59 25.12 12.30
N LYS A 148 3.94 26.06 11.59
CA LYS A 148 3.97 26.10 10.13
C LYS A 148 5.26 26.71 9.60
N THR A 149 5.92 26.00 8.69
CA THR A 149 7.17 26.43 8.03
C THR A 149 6.92 27.19 6.73
N GLY A 150 5.69 27.19 6.22
CA GLY A 150 5.29 27.87 4.99
C GLY A 150 5.48 27.04 3.71
N GLY A 151 5.98 25.80 3.82
CA GLY A 151 5.99 24.86 2.69
C GLY A 151 4.59 24.36 2.36
N THR A 152 4.30 24.10 1.08
CA THR A 152 2.99 23.57 0.64
C THR A 152 3.14 22.30 -0.18
N LEU A 153 2.44 21.24 0.22
CA LEU A 153 2.37 19.94 -0.43
C LEU A 153 0.95 19.70 -0.96
N VAL A 154 0.83 19.26 -2.21
CA VAL A 154 -0.38 18.58 -2.71
C VAL A 154 -0.05 17.10 -2.86
N ALA A 155 -0.92 16.23 -2.34
CA ALA A 155 -0.72 14.78 -2.35
C ALA A 155 -1.97 14.04 -2.84
N THR A 156 -1.80 13.03 -3.68
CA THR A 156 -2.92 12.32 -4.32
C THR A 156 -2.53 10.90 -4.76
N CYS A 157 -3.53 10.01 -4.91
CA CYS A 157 -3.34 8.81 -5.73
C CYS A 157 -3.75 9.08 -7.18
N VAL A 158 -3.06 8.44 -8.13
CA VAL A 158 -3.41 8.49 -9.56
C VAL A 158 -4.86 8.06 -9.80
N ALA A 159 -5.48 8.61 -10.84
CA ALA A 159 -6.84 8.27 -11.23
C ALA A 159 -7.01 6.75 -11.39
N GLY A 160 -8.06 6.19 -10.77
CA GLY A 160 -8.32 4.75 -10.75
C GLY A 160 -7.63 3.98 -9.62
N ASP A 161 -6.75 4.62 -8.85
CA ASP A 161 -6.07 3.99 -7.71
C ASP A 161 -6.75 4.33 -6.38
N LEU A 162 -7.07 3.30 -5.61
CA LEU A 162 -7.77 3.39 -4.33
C LEU A 162 -6.85 3.14 -3.12
N HIS A 163 -5.59 2.78 -3.33
CA HIS A 163 -4.67 2.41 -2.26
C HIS A 163 -3.98 3.66 -1.69
N GLU A 164 -4.61 4.22 -0.67
CA GLU A 164 -4.33 5.58 -0.25
C GLU A 164 -3.54 5.70 1.06
N ILE A 165 -3.39 4.61 1.84
CA ILE A 165 -2.71 4.63 3.15
C ILE A 165 -1.27 5.16 3.02
N GLY A 166 -0.51 4.70 2.03
CA GLY A 166 0.89 5.11 1.87
C GLY A 166 1.07 6.61 1.60
N ILE A 167 0.28 7.18 0.67
CA ILE A 167 0.35 8.62 0.37
C ILE A 167 -0.17 9.46 1.53
N ARG A 168 -1.16 8.95 2.28
CA ARG A 168 -1.66 9.59 3.48
C ARG A 168 -0.59 9.64 4.57
N MET A 169 0.16 8.56 4.79
CA MET A 169 1.30 8.55 5.71
C MET A 169 2.34 9.61 5.32
N VAL A 170 2.71 9.69 4.04
CA VAL A 170 3.64 10.71 3.54
C VAL A 170 3.09 12.11 3.80
N THR A 171 1.80 12.34 3.51
CA THR A 171 1.14 13.63 3.75
C THR A 171 1.20 14.00 5.24
N ASP A 172 0.82 13.09 6.13
CA ASP A 172 0.83 13.34 7.56
C ASP A 172 2.26 13.61 8.08
N PHE A 173 3.30 12.99 7.49
CA PHE A 173 4.69 13.29 7.83
C PHE A 173 5.10 14.72 7.44
N PHE A 174 4.70 15.20 6.26
CA PHE A 174 4.92 16.59 5.87
C PHE A 174 4.19 17.56 6.82
N GLU A 175 2.97 17.21 7.21
CA GLU A 175 2.18 17.99 8.15
C GLU A 175 2.85 18.09 9.53
N MET A 176 3.36 16.96 10.04
CA MET A 176 4.17 16.91 11.28
C MET A 176 5.46 17.73 11.17
N ASP A 177 6.04 17.85 9.98
CA ASP A 177 7.22 18.67 9.71
C ASP A 177 6.85 20.15 9.41
N GLY A 178 5.60 20.55 9.67
CA GLY A 178 5.12 21.93 9.62
C GLY A 178 4.67 22.42 8.24
N TRP A 179 4.51 21.54 7.26
CA TRP A 179 4.00 21.93 5.95
C TRP A 179 2.49 22.17 5.98
N ASN A 180 2.00 22.92 4.99
CA ASN A 180 0.58 22.99 4.65
C ASN A 180 0.28 21.88 3.66
N THR A 181 -0.45 20.85 4.09
CA THR A 181 -0.72 19.70 3.23
C THR A 181 -2.15 19.69 2.69
N TYR A 182 -2.27 19.37 1.40
CA TYR A 182 -3.54 19.19 0.69
C TYR A 182 -3.60 17.77 0.17
N TYR A 183 -4.21 16.90 0.97
CA TYR A 183 -4.45 15.52 0.60
C TYR A 183 -5.77 15.37 -0.18
N LEU A 184 -5.67 15.02 -1.47
CA LEU A 184 -6.81 14.94 -2.39
C LEU A 184 -7.49 13.57 -2.41
N GLY A 185 -6.97 12.61 -1.66
CA GLY A 185 -7.51 11.25 -1.58
C GLY A 185 -7.16 10.38 -2.77
N ALA A 186 -7.87 9.26 -2.84
CA ALA A 186 -7.82 8.30 -3.92
C ALA A 186 -8.39 8.82 -5.26
N SER A 187 -7.86 8.29 -6.37
CA SER A 187 -8.43 8.42 -7.71
C SER A 187 -8.78 9.85 -8.16
N THR A 188 -7.95 10.85 -7.83
CA THR A 188 -8.22 12.24 -8.22
C THR A 188 -7.97 12.46 -9.73
N PRO A 189 -8.89 13.09 -10.47
CA PRO A 189 -8.66 13.40 -11.89
C PRO A 189 -7.46 14.33 -12.10
N ALA A 190 -6.61 14.02 -13.09
CA ALA A 190 -5.37 14.75 -13.33
C ALA A 190 -5.55 16.27 -13.47
N GLN A 191 -6.60 16.73 -14.16
CA GLN A 191 -6.86 18.17 -14.30
C GLN A 191 -7.15 18.83 -12.95
N ALA A 192 -7.94 18.20 -12.08
CA ALA A 192 -8.22 18.73 -10.76
C ALA A 192 -6.97 18.78 -9.86
N VAL A 193 -6.05 17.82 -10.03
CA VAL A 193 -4.74 17.86 -9.35
C VAL A 193 -3.94 19.07 -9.81
N VAL A 194 -3.82 19.30 -11.13
CA VAL A 194 -3.10 20.46 -11.70
C VAL A 194 -3.72 21.77 -11.21
N ASP A 195 -5.04 21.89 -11.27
CA ASP A 195 -5.76 23.08 -10.83
C ASP A 195 -5.48 23.36 -9.34
N THR A 196 -5.47 22.32 -8.50
CA THR A 196 -5.15 22.44 -7.07
C THR A 196 -3.70 22.87 -6.85
N VAL A 197 -2.74 22.27 -7.54
CA VAL A 197 -1.31 22.63 -7.44
C VAL A 197 -1.10 24.12 -7.75
N VAL A 198 -1.73 24.61 -8.82
CA VAL A 198 -1.68 26.02 -9.19
C VAL A 198 -2.38 26.88 -8.15
N GLN A 199 -3.61 26.53 -7.73
CA GLN A 199 -4.38 27.32 -6.78
C GLN A 199 -3.68 27.46 -5.42
N GLN A 200 -3.09 26.39 -4.91
CA GLN A 200 -2.42 26.37 -3.60
C GLN A 200 -0.96 26.80 -3.67
N GLN A 201 -0.44 27.14 -4.86
CA GLN A 201 0.98 27.46 -5.09
C GLN A 201 1.88 26.37 -4.49
N ALA A 202 1.52 25.10 -4.73
CA ALA A 202 2.19 23.98 -4.11
C ALA A 202 3.64 23.89 -4.60
N GLN A 203 4.56 23.70 -3.65
CA GLN A 203 5.99 23.56 -3.93
C GLN A 203 6.34 22.11 -4.26
N VAL A 204 5.56 21.16 -3.74
CA VAL A 204 5.74 19.73 -3.95
C VAL A 204 4.40 19.11 -4.33
N LEU A 205 4.42 18.28 -5.37
CA LEU A 205 3.34 17.37 -5.73
C LEU A 205 3.80 15.93 -5.45
N ALA A 206 3.12 15.25 -4.52
CA ALA A 206 3.34 13.83 -4.23
C ALA A 206 2.24 12.98 -4.88
N ILE A 207 2.64 11.95 -5.61
CA ILE A 207 1.72 11.06 -6.33
C ILE A 207 2.00 9.62 -5.90
N SER A 208 0.95 8.90 -5.51
CA SER A 208 1.01 7.45 -5.29
C SER A 208 0.34 6.69 -6.43
N ALA A 209 0.97 5.60 -6.83
CA ALA A 209 0.48 4.66 -7.83
C ALA A 209 0.89 3.25 -7.43
N THR A 210 -0.09 2.38 -7.28
CA THR A 210 0.01 0.98 -6.89
C THR A 210 -0.64 0.06 -7.93
N ASN A 211 -1.59 0.58 -8.72
CA ASN A 211 -2.18 -0.13 -9.86
C ASN A 211 -1.74 0.47 -11.21
N LEU A 212 -1.10 -0.34 -12.05
CA LEU A 212 -0.95 -0.09 -13.49
C LEU A 212 -2.18 -0.67 -14.23
N GLY A 213 -3.38 -0.16 -13.92
CA GLY A 213 -4.58 -0.47 -14.68
C GLY A 213 -4.77 0.55 -15.82
N PRO A 214 -5.26 0.17 -17.01
CA PRO A 214 -5.61 1.15 -18.03
C PRO A 214 -6.65 2.13 -17.46
N PRO A 215 -6.60 3.43 -17.81
CA PRO A 215 -7.58 4.39 -17.33
C PRO A 215 -8.99 3.89 -17.68
N ALA A 216 -9.88 3.88 -16.69
CA ALA A 216 -11.26 3.46 -16.87
C ALA A 216 -11.84 4.14 -18.12
N ARG A 217 -12.24 3.35 -19.13
CA ARG A 217 -12.90 3.89 -20.32
C ARG A 217 -14.19 4.57 -19.84
N ARG A 218 -14.28 5.88 -20.09
CA ARG A 218 -15.51 6.67 -19.92
C ARG A 218 -16.58 6.18 -20.88
#